data_AF-D8TTR0-F1
#
_entry.id   AF-D8TTR0-F1
#
_cell.length_a   1.000
_cell.length_b   1.000
_cell.length_c   1.000
_cell.angle_alpha   90.00
_cell.angle_beta   90.00
_cell.angle_gamma   90.00
#
_symmetry.space_group_name_H-M   'P 1'
#
loop_
_entity.id
_entity.type
_entity.pdbx_description
1 polymer ?
#
loop_
_entity_poly.entity_id
_entity_poly.type
_entity_poly.pdbx_seq_one_letter_code
_entity_poly.pdbx_strand_id
1 'polypeptide(L)'
;MKINPTFSRAAPRRAVLVRAEAGAANDDTFKSVVLESKVPVLVDFWAPWCGPCRIIAPVVDEIAKEFTGKLKCVKINTDESPNVASEFGIRSIPTIMVFKGGKKCETIIGAVPKATIVQTVEKYLG
;
A
#
# COMPACT_ATOMS: atom_id res chain seq x y z
N MET A 1 -14.08 -61.26 4.29
CA MET A 1 -13.90 -60.57 5.58
C MET A 1 -12.76 -59.57 5.41
N LYS A 2 -13.05 -58.26 5.46
CA LYS A 2 -12.11 -57.12 5.66
C LYS A 2 -11.12 -56.87 4.49
N ILE A 3 -10.89 -55.69 3.91
CA ILE A 3 -10.98 -54.28 4.32
C ILE A 3 -11.01 -53.39 3.05
N ASN A 4 -11.78 -52.30 3.06
CA ASN A 4 -11.60 -51.14 2.16
C ASN A 4 -10.46 -50.27 2.70
N PRO A 5 -9.62 -49.66 1.85
CA PRO A 5 -9.01 -48.38 2.17
C PRO A 5 -9.73 -47.26 1.42
N THR A 6 -10.47 -46.52 2.23
CA THR A 6 -10.98 -45.17 2.02
C THR A 6 -9.93 -44.15 1.59
N PHE A 7 -10.41 -43.16 0.84
CA PHE A 7 -9.93 -41.77 0.72
C PHE A 7 -8.49 -41.51 0.22
N SER A 8 -8.40 -41.07 -1.04
CA SER A 8 -7.45 -40.02 -1.42
C SER A 8 -8.24 -38.82 -1.92
N ARG A 9 -8.56 -37.92 -0.99
CA ARG A 9 -9.06 -36.59 -1.30
C ARG A 9 -7.85 -35.81 -1.78
N ALA A 10 -7.75 -35.57 -3.09
CA ALA A 10 -6.73 -34.69 -3.64
C ALA A 10 -6.77 -33.35 -2.89
N ALA A 11 -5.67 -32.99 -2.24
CA ALA A 11 -5.52 -31.69 -1.60
C ALA A 11 -5.72 -30.59 -2.66
N PRO A 12 -6.47 -29.51 -2.37
CA PRO A 12 -6.57 -28.40 -3.31
C PRO A 12 -5.17 -27.84 -3.54
N ARG A 13 -4.81 -27.62 -4.81
CA ARG A 13 -3.58 -26.93 -5.22
C ARG A 13 -3.49 -25.63 -4.43
N ARG A 14 -2.46 -25.55 -3.59
CA ARG A 14 -1.99 -24.41 -2.80
C ARG A 14 -2.56 -23.08 -3.32
N ALA A 15 -3.63 -22.58 -2.69
CA ALA A 15 -4.01 -21.19 -2.84
C ALA A 15 -2.77 -20.39 -2.44
N VAL A 16 -2.15 -19.71 -3.39
CA VAL A 16 -1.12 -18.72 -3.11
C VAL A 16 -1.81 -17.71 -2.20
N LEU A 17 -1.41 -17.68 -0.92
CA LEU A 17 -1.78 -16.61 -0.01
C LEU A 17 -1.22 -15.33 -0.63
N VAL A 18 -2.03 -14.64 -1.43
CA VAL A 18 -1.74 -13.28 -1.85
C VAL A 18 -1.63 -12.51 -0.55
N ARG A 19 -0.40 -12.15 -0.16
CA ARG A 19 -0.21 -11.23 0.95
C ARG A 19 -0.85 -9.93 0.51
N ALA A 20 -1.99 -9.61 1.11
CA ALA A 20 -2.55 -8.28 1.04
C ALA A 20 -1.61 -7.36 1.84
N GLU A 21 -0.49 -6.99 1.23
CA GLU A 21 0.44 -5.98 1.73
C GLU A 21 0.43 -4.81 0.75
N ALA A 22 0.88 -3.64 1.19
CA ALA A 22 0.99 -2.52 0.29
C ALA A 22 1.94 -2.87 -0.87
N GLY A 23 1.55 -2.50 -2.08
CA GLY A 23 2.40 -2.70 -3.26
C GLY A 23 3.62 -1.76 -3.24
N ALA A 24 4.49 -1.90 -4.23
CA ALA A 24 5.55 -0.93 -4.50
C ALA A 24 5.22 -0.13 -5.76
N ALA A 25 5.68 1.11 -5.78
CA ALA A 25 5.80 1.91 -7.00
C ALA A 25 7.16 2.61 -7.01
N ASN A 26 7.60 3.02 -8.19
CA ASN A 26 8.86 3.71 -8.41
C ASN A 26 8.71 4.73 -9.54
N ASP A 27 9.78 5.41 -9.90
CA ASP A 27 9.79 6.42 -10.97
C ASP A 27 9.14 5.92 -12.28
N ASP A 28 9.42 4.69 -12.70
CA ASP A 28 8.89 4.13 -13.94
C ASP A 28 7.40 3.75 -13.86
N THR A 29 6.94 3.33 -12.68
CA THR A 29 5.61 2.72 -12.51
C THR A 29 4.59 3.68 -11.91
N PHE A 30 5.03 4.80 -11.31
CA PHE A 30 4.19 5.73 -10.56
C PHE A 30 2.94 6.16 -11.32
N LYS A 31 3.10 6.57 -12.58
CA LYS A 31 1.97 7.01 -13.41
C LYS A 31 0.89 5.93 -13.52
N SER A 32 1.27 4.73 -13.95
CA SER A 32 0.34 3.62 -14.16
C SER A 32 -0.29 3.09 -12.86
N VAL A 33 0.50 3.05 -11.78
CA VAL A 33 0.09 2.45 -10.51
C VAL A 33 -0.75 3.42 -9.69
N VAL A 34 -0.39 4.71 -9.67
CA VAL A 34 -0.96 5.75 -8.82
C VAL A 34 -1.92 6.64 -9.60
N LEU A 35 -1.44 7.31 -10.66
CA LEU A 35 -2.22 8.36 -11.33
C LEU A 35 -3.36 7.79 -12.19
N GLU A 36 -3.14 6.64 -12.82
CA GLU A 36 -4.13 5.96 -13.67
C GLU A 36 -5.01 4.96 -12.88
N SER A 37 -4.90 4.93 -11.56
CA SER A 37 -5.67 4.02 -10.70
C SER A 37 -7.18 4.33 -10.74
N LYS A 38 -7.98 3.26 -10.87
CA LYS A 38 -9.46 3.34 -10.84
C LYS A 38 -10.02 3.57 -9.44
N VAL A 39 -9.24 3.26 -8.41
CA VAL A 39 -9.56 3.48 -6.99
C VAL A 39 -8.60 4.51 -6.40
N PRO A 40 -8.96 5.21 -5.31
CA PRO A 40 -8.02 6.04 -4.58
C PRO A 40 -6.74 5.29 -4.21
N VAL A 41 -5.63 6.01 -4.13
CA VAL A 41 -4.31 5.45 -3.83
C VAL A 41 -3.70 6.16 -2.63
N LEU A 42 -3.33 5.40 -1.61
CA LEU A 42 -2.50 5.84 -0.50
C LEU A 42 -1.04 5.54 -0.82
N VAL A 43 -0.20 6.57 -0.87
CA VAL A 43 1.23 6.45 -1.16
C VAL A 43 2.04 6.79 0.08
N ASP A 44 2.90 5.87 0.52
CA ASP A 44 3.86 6.07 1.62
C ASP A 44 5.27 6.27 1.05
N PHE A 45 5.78 7.50 1.14
CA PHE A 45 7.15 7.84 0.78
C PHE A 45 8.07 7.59 1.97
N TRP A 46 9.03 6.69 1.80
CA TRP A 46 9.88 6.16 2.87
C TRP A 46 11.32 5.95 2.39
N ALA A 47 12.20 5.53 3.30
CA ALA A 47 13.56 5.06 3.00
C ALA A 47 14.05 4.10 4.10
N PRO A 48 15.01 3.20 3.84
CA PRO A 48 15.43 2.17 4.81
C PRO A 48 16.11 2.73 6.07
N TRP A 49 16.75 3.89 5.94
CA TRP A 49 17.41 4.59 7.05
C TRP A 49 16.44 5.38 7.93
N CYS A 50 15.18 5.51 7.52
CA CYS A 50 14.17 6.26 8.24
C CYS A 50 13.57 5.44 9.41
N GLY A 51 13.97 5.77 10.63
CA GLY A 51 13.43 5.18 11.86
C GLY A 51 11.89 5.24 11.94
N PRO A 52 11.27 6.44 11.87
CA PRO A 52 9.82 6.57 11.95
C PRO A 52 9.05 5.84 10.83
N CYS A 53 9.65 5.69 9.64
CA CYS A 53 9.03 4.96 8.53
C CYS A 53 8.79 3.47 8.87
N ARG A 54 9.64 2.87 9.70
CA ARG A 54 9.46 1.47 10.14
C ARG A 54 8.20 1.26 10.98
N ILE A 55 7.68 2.33 11.61
CA ILE A 55 6.43 2.30 12.37
C ILE A 55 5.23 2.44 11.42
N ILE A 56 5.37 3.27 10.38
CA ILE A 56 4.29 3.52 9.40
C ILE A 56 4.12 2.37 8.41
N ALA A 57 5.21 1.74 7.97
CA ALA A 57 5.16 0.65 7.00
C ALA A 57 4.13 -0.46 7.35
N PRO A 58 4.10 -1.04 8.57
CA PRO A 58 3.09 -2.04 8.92
C PRO A 58 1.67 -1.47 9.02
N VAL A 59 1.52 -0.20 9.38
CA VAL A 59 0.20 0.48 9.42
C VAL A 59 -0.38 0.59 8.01
N VAL A 60 0.44 0.96 7.03
CA VAL A 60 0.03 1.06 5.61
C VAL A 60 -0.33 -0.33 5.06
N ASP A 61 0.37 -1.39 5.47
CA ASP A 61 0.02 -2.77 5.10
C ASP A 61 -1.31 -3.22 5.72
N GLU A 62 -1.58 -2.84 6.96
CA GLU A 62 -2.85 -3.13 7.62
C GLU A 62 -4.02 -2.42 6.93
N ILE A 63 -3.86 -1.14 6.61
CA ILE A 63 -4.86 -0.37 5.85
C ILE A 63 -5.08 -0.99 4.46
N ALA A 64 -4.01 -1.45 3.80
CA ALA A 64 -4.13 -2.13 2.51
C ALA A 64 -5.04 -3.37 2.59
N LYS A 65 -4.96 -4.14 3.69
CA LYS A 65 -5.83 -5.29 3.95
C LYS A 65 -7.27 -4.86 4.18
N GLU A 66 -7.48 -3.92 5.10
CA GLU A 66 -8.82 -3.48 5.52
C GLU A 66 -9.64 -2.90 4.38
N PHE A 67 -8.99 -2.16 3.47
CA PHE A 67 -9.66 -1.48 2.37
C PHE A 67 -9.45 -2.18 1.01
N THR A 68 -9.17 -3.49 1.02
CA THR A 68 -9.00 -4.30 -0.19
C THR A 68 -10.14 -4.05 -1.19
N GLY A 69 -9.78 -3.71 -2.43
CA GLY A 69 -10.72 -3.43 -3.51
C GLY A 69 -11.35 -2.03 -3.51
N LYS A 70 -11.21 -1.28 -2.41
CA LYS A 70 -11.69 0.13 -2.29
C LYS A 70 -10.55 1.14 -2.33
N LEU A 71 -9.37 0.75 -1.86
CA LEU A 71 -8.16 1.55 -1.79
C LEU A 71 -7.00 0.72 -2.32
N LYS A 72 -6.09 1.37 -3.05
CA LYS A 72 -4.76 0.81 -3.32
C LYS A 72 -3.76 1.47 -2.37
N CYS A 73 -2.92 0.69 -1.71
CA CYS A 73 -1.78 1.23 -0.96
C CYS A 73 -0.49 0.89 -1.67
N VAL A 74 0.42 1.85 -1.78
CA VAL A 74 1.77 1.63 -2.31
C VAL A 74 2.82 2.35 -1.48
N LYS A 75 4.03 1.79 -1.48
CA LYS A 75 5.21 2.36 -0.84
C LYS A 75 6.23 2.76 -1.91
N ILE A 76 6.86 3.91 -1.75
CA ILE A 76 7.87 4.44 -2.66
C ILE A 76 9.12 4.77 -1.86
N ASN A 77 10.23 4.09 -2.18
CA ASN A 77 11.53 4.42 -1.60
C ASN A 77 12.07 5.69 -2.27
N THR A 78 12.28 6.77 -1.50
CA THR A 78 12.74 8.06 -2.04
C THR A 78 14.18 8.02 -2.53
N ASP A 79 15.01 7.10 -2.03
CA ASP A 79 16.39 6.94 -2.49
C ASP A 79 16.44 6.34 -3.91
N GLU A 80 15.50 5.44 -4.21
CA GLU A 80 15.41 4.73 -5.49
C GLU A 80 14.51 5.43 -6.50
N SER A 81 13.66 6.35 -6.05
CA SER A 81 12.69 7.09 -6.89
C SER A 81 12.82 8.61 -6.69
N PRO A 82 13.99 9.19 -6.99
CA PRO A 82 14.26 10.60 -6.75
C PRO A 82 13.42 11.52 -7.65
N ASN A 83 12.98 11.08 -8.83
CA ASN A 83 12.20 11.93 -9.72
C ASN A 83 10.81 12.19 -9.14
N VAL A 84 10.09 11.12 -8.76
CA VAL A 84 8.77 11.26 -8.12
C VAL A 84 8.89 11.97 -6.77
N ALA A 85 9.92 11.66 -5.98
CA ALA A 85 10.15 12.34 -4.71
C ALA A 85 10.36 13.85 -4.90
N SER A 86 11.11 14.26 -5.92
CA SER A 86 11.32 15.66 -6.27
C SER A 86 10.06 16.33 -6.79
N GLU A 87 9.34 15.68 -7.71
CA GLU A 87 8.08 16.17 -8.31
C GLU A 87 7.04 16.51 -7.25
N PHE A 88 6.87 15.65 -6.24
CA PHE A 88 5.92 15.86 -5.15
C PHE A 88 6.52 16.61 -3.95
N GLY A 89 7.76 17.09 -4.06
CA GLY A 89 8.39 17.93 -3.05
C GLY A 89 8.61 17.24 -1.72
N ILE A 90 9.00 15.95 -1.72
CA ILE A 90 9.27 15.19 -0.49
C ILE A 90 10.54 15.73 0.19
N ARG A 91 10.35 16.46 1.30
CA ARG A 91 11.44 17.05 2.11
C ARG A 91 11.64 16.35 3.46
N SER A 92 10.71 15.49 3.84
CA SER A 92 10.72 14.74 5.08
C SER A 92 10.02 13.41 4.87
N ILE A 93 10.49 12.36 5.53
CA ILE A 93 9.87 11.04 5.49
C ILE A 93 9.61 10.52 6.92
N PRO A 94 8.54 9.73 7.15
CA PRO A 94 7.55 9.33 6.15
C PRO A 94 6.67 10.50 5.72
N THR A 95 6.32 10.55 4.45
CA THR A 95 5.26 11.43 3.93
C THR A 95 4.23 10.54 3.26
N ILE A 96 2.97 10.70 3.64
CA ILE A 96 1.86 9.94 3.11
C ILE A 96 1.00 10.87 2.25
N MET A 97 0.63 10.43 1.05
CA MET A 97 -0.23 11.19 0.15
C MET A 97 -1.41 10.35 -0.29
N VAL A 98 -2.57 10.99 -0.46
CA VAL A 98 -3.75 10.37 -1.08
C VAL A 98 -3.92 10.91 -2.49
N PHE A 99 -4.13 10.01 -3.45
CA PHE A 99 -4.45 10.33 -4.83
C PHE A 99 -5.83 9.80 -5.20
N LYS A 100 -6.62 10.58 -5.97
CA LYS A 100 -7.88 10.13 -6.55
C LYS A 100 -8.06 10.75 -7.93
N GLY A 101 -8.39 9.93 -8.93
CA GLY A 101 -8.57 10.37 -10.31
C GLY A 101 -7.35 11.11 -10.87
N GLY A 102 -6.14 10.59 -10.60
CA GLY A 102 -4.88 11.17 -11.07
C GLY A 102 -4.43 12.46 -10.37
N LYS A 103 -5.12 12.89 -9.31
CA LYS A 103 -4.80 14.13 -8.58
C LYS A 103 -4.39 13.82 -7.15
N LYS A 104 -3.38 14.54 -6.65
CA LYS A 104 -3.05 14.58 -5.21
C LYS A 104 -4.17 15.30 -4.46
N CYS A 105 -4.74 14.65 -3.46
CA CYS A 105 -5.88 15.16 -2.68
C CYS A 105 -5.50 15.59 -1.27
N GLU A 106 -4.58 14.87 -0.61
CA GLU A 106 -4.20 15.13 0.78
C GLU A 106 -2.74 14.79 1.02
N THR A 107 -2.13 15.39 2.04
CA THR A 107 -0.75 15.10 2.45
C THR A 107 -0.64 15.06 3.97
N ILE A 108 -0.05 13.99 4.50
CA ILE A 108 0.28 13.80 5.91
C ILE A 108 1.80 13.71 6.01
N ILE A 109 2.40 14.52 6.87
CA ILE A 109 3.84 14.54 7.08
C ILE A 109 4.17 13.95 8.45
N GLY A 110 5.10 13.00 8.48
CA GLY A 110 5.59 12.35 9.68
C GLY A 110 4.80 11.11 10.08
N ALA A 111 5.26 10.46 11.15
CA ALA A 111 4.58 9.31 11.71
C ALA A 111 3.37 9.76 12.55
N VAL A 112 2.18 9.30 12.17
CA VAL A 112 0.91 9.60 12.85
C VAL A 112 0.19 8.30 13.23
N PRO A 113 -0.78 8.33 14.17
CA PRO A 113 -1.60 7.17 14.46
C PRO A 113 -2.37 6.66 13.24
N LYS A 114 -2.59 5.34 13.16
CA LYS A 114 -3.39 4.69 12.09
C LYS A 114 -4.73 5.40 11.86
N ALA A 115 -5.43 5.76 12.94
CA ALA A 115 -6.73 6.43 12.87
C ALA A 115 -6.69 7.73 12.05
N THR A 116 -5.60 8.51 12.14
CA THR A 116 -5.44 9.75 11.36
C THR A 116 -5.35 9.47 9.85
N ILE A 117 -4.65 8.38 9.48
CA ILE A 117 -4.51 7.97 8.08
C ILE A 117 -5.86 7.44 7.56
N VAL A 118 -6.54 6.60 8.34
CA VAL A 118 -7.86 6.05 7.99
C VAL A 118 -8.89 7.17 7.79
N GLN A 119 -9.03 8.08 8.75
CA GLN A 119 -9.95 9.23 8.64
C GLN A 119 -9.66 10.09 7.40
N THR A 120 -8.38 10.24 7.06
CA THR A 120 -7.99 10.96 5.84
C THR A 120 -8.44 10.24 4.58
N VAL A 121 -8.19 8.94 4.48
CA VAL A 121 -8.55 8.14 3.31
C VAL A 121 -10.07 8.07 3.13
N GLU A 122 -10.82 7.90 4.21
CA GLU A 122 -12.28 7.76 4.19
C GLU A 122 -12.99 8.95 3.54
N LYS A 123 -12.44 10.17 3.65
CA LYS A 123 -12.95 11.36 2.94
C LYS A 123 -12.99 11.20 1.41
N TYR A 124 -12.20 10.26 0.88
CA TYR A 124 -12.03 10.03 -0.56
C TYR A 124 -12.58 8.68 -1.02
N LEU A 125 -13.05 7.84 -0.10
CA LEU A 125 -13.75 6.60 -0.41
C LEU A 125 -15.24 6.91 -0.64
N GLY A 126 -15.64 7.02 -1.91
CA GLY A 126 -17.03 7.01 -2.42
C GLY A 126 -18.10 7.60 -1.52
#